data_AF-A0A452DMY1-F1
#
_entry.id   AF-A0A452DMY1-F1
#
_cell.length_a   1.000
_cell.length_b   1.000
_cell.length_c   1.000
_cell.angle_alpha   90.00
_cell.angle_beta   90.00
_cell.angle_gamma   90.00
#
_symmetry.space_group_name_H-M   'P 1'
#
loop_
_entity.id
_entity.type
_entity.pdbx_description
1 polymer ?
#
loop_
_entity_poly.entity_id
_entity_poly.type
_entity_poly.pdbx_seq_one_letter_code
_entity_poly.pdbx_strand_id
1 'polypeptide(L)'
;MSVAHSAGRLLLTLLLTEAGKTLGNAHSLCLDLTIKSQSRPGQPWCQVQGSMNTKPFIQYDSDSNKVKPLGFLGKEVNDTNVWTELSETLAEAGKELKMVLPVTKLDKKETRGPPTLQVKMCCQREAEQCSGASLHFSLNGRTALLLDTMSITWTVIDPGATGIKEEWENNQELAKYFRTISTGDCSYWLREFLKHWENMLLQRPQNH
;
A
#
# COMPACT_ATOMS: atom_id res chain seq x y z
N MET A 1 10.72 -32.60 34.13
CA MET A 1 10.06 -31.69 33.17
C MET A 1 9.23 -32.54 32.23
N SER A 2 7.92 -32.32 32.21
CA SER A 2 6.91 -33.25 31.66
C SER A 2 6.94 -33.30 30.13
N VAL A 3 6.87 -34.52 29.57
CA VAL A 3 6.76 -34.86 28.13
C VAL A 3 5.57 -34.16 27.46
N ALA A 4 4.56 -33.74 28.23
CA ALA A 4 3.40 -32.99 27.75
C ALA A 4 3.76 -31.58 27.25
N HIS A 5 4.77 -30.93 27.84
CA HIS A 5 5.18 -29.57 27.44
C HIS A 5 5.94 -29.56 26.10
N SER A 6 6.70 -30.62 25.80
CA SER A 6 7.41 -30.74 24.52
C SER A 6 6.46 -31.09 23.37
N ALA A 7 5.47 -31.95 23.62
CA ALA A 7 4.46 -32.33 22.62
C ALA A 7 3.57 -31.14 22.22
N GLY A 8 3.13 -30.33 23.20
CA GLY A 8 2.33 -29.12 22.95
C GLY A 8 3.07 -28.06 22.13
N ARG A 9 4.38 -27.88 22.37
CA ARG A 9 5.23 -26.97 21.58
C ARG A 9 5.42 -27.43 20.13
N LEU A 10 5.62 -28.73 19.93
CA LEU A 10 5.75 -29.34 18.60
C LEU A 10 4.44 -29.23 17.80
N LEU A 11 3.29 -29.46 18.45
CA LEU A 11 1.98 -29.30 17.85
C LEU A 11 1.70 -27.84 17.44
N LEU A 12 2.08 -26.88 18.30
CA LEU A 12 1.92 -25.45 18.00
C LEU A 12 2.80 -25.02 16.82
N THR A 13 4.05 -25.51 16.75
CA THR A 13 4.93 -25.26 15.60
C THR A 13 4.41 -25.91 14.33
N LEU A 14 3.83 -27.12 14.40
CA LEU A 14 3.21 -27.77 13.26
C LEU A 14 2.00 -26.98 12.74
N LEU A 15 1.14 -26.51 13.65
CA LEU A 15 -0.02 -25.67 13.32
C LEU A 15 0.40 -24.33 12.69
N LEU A 16 1.47 -23.71 13.19
CA LEU A 16 2.03 -22.48 12.60
C LEU A 16 2.65 -22.73 11.21
N THR A 17 3.29 -23.89 10.98
CA THR A 17 3.78 -24.26 9.65
C THR A 17 2.68 -24.65 8.67
N GLU A 18 1.60 -25.28 9.13
CA GLU A 18 0.44 -25.63 8.29
C GLU A 18 -0.39 -24.38 7.94
N ALA A 19 -0.56 -23.44 8.88
CA ALA A 19 -1.15 -22.13 8.60
C ALA A 19 -0.29 -21.30 7.62
N GLY A 20 1.03 -21.48 7.65
CA GLY A 20 1.96 -20.89 6.67
C GLY A 20 1.88 -21.51 5.27
N LYS A 21 1.41 -22.77 5.15
CA LYS A 21 1.25 -23.47 3.86
C LYS A 21 -0.07 -23.15 3.14
N THR A 22 -1.07 -22.63 3.85
CA THR A 22 -2.33 -22.17 3.25
C THR A 22 -2.27 -20.75 2.68
N LEU A 23 -1.17 -20.02 2.88
CA LEU A 23 -0.93 -18.68 2.30
C LEU A 23 -0.31 -18.75 0.89
N GLY A 24 -0.69 -19.75 0.09
CA GLY A 24 0.01 -20.10 -1.16
C GLY A 24 -0.44 -19.33 -2.41
N ASN A 25 -1.64 -18.73 -2.41
CA ASN A 25 -2.28 -18.24 -3.64
C ASN A 25 -2.79 -16.79 -3.56
N ALA A 26 -2.43 -16.05 -2.50
CA ALA A 26 -2.82 -14.65 -2.39
C ALA A 26 -1.77 -13.76 -3.07
N HIS A 27 -2.20 -12.98 -4.05
CA HIS A 27 -1.37 -11.96 -4.69
C HIS A 27 -1.69 -10.58 -4.16
N SER A 28 -0.69 -9.71 -4.08
CA SER A 28 -0.86 -8.36 -3.54
C SER A 28 -0.22 -7.30 -4.42
N LEU A 29 -0.94 -6.19 -4.59
CA LEU A 29 -0.41 -4.94 -5.12
C LEU A 29 -0.37 -3.93 -3.97
N CYS A 30 0.80 -3.34 -3.73
CA CYS A 30 0.98 -2.30 -2.72
C CYS A 30 1.60 -1.05 -3.34
N LEU A 31 1.05 0.12 -3.02
CA LEU A 31 1.56 1.44 -3.39
C LEU A 31 1.90 2.21 -2.11
N ASP A 32 3.17 2.59 -1.98
CA ASP A 32 3.71 3.38 -0.88
C ASP A 32 3.91 4.83 -1.35
N LEU A 33 3.01 5.72 -0.93
CA LEU A 33 3.03 7.13 -1.25
C LEU A 33 3.68 7.90 -0.08
N THR A 34 4.58 8.82 -0.38
CA THR A 34 5.17 9.76 0.58
C THR A 34 4.91 11.19 0.13
N ILE A 35 4.18 11.95 0.93
CA ILE A 35 3.75 13.31 0.66
C ILE A 35 4.36 14.25 1.70
N LYS A 36 5.05 15.28 1.22
CA LYS A 36 5.60 16.37 2.03
C LYS A 36 4.73 17.61 1.86
N SER A 37 4.36 18.24 2.97
CA SER A 37 3.66 19.53 2.97
C SER A 37 4.44 20.61 2.21
N GLN A 38 5.77 20.61 2.35
CA GLN A 38 6.68 21.54 1.70
C GLN A 38 7.89 20.79 1.15
N SER A 39 8.36 21.19 -0.02
CA SER A 39 9.60 20.69 -0.63
C SER A 39 10.45 21.87 -1.12
N ARG A 40 11.76 21.66 -1.23
CA ARG A 40 12.67 22.63 -1.85
C ARG A 40 12.49 22.60 -3.37
N PRO A 41 12.83 23.68 -4.09
CA PRO A 41 12.91 23.65 -5.55
C PRO A 41 13.79 22.49 -6.03
N GLY A 42 13.33 21.75 -7.04
CA GLY A 42 14.01 20.55 -7.56
C GLY A 42 13.93 19.32 -6.66
N GLN A 43 13.08 19.33 -5.61
CA GLN A 43 12.79 18.15 -4.80
C GLN A 43 11.31 17.76 -4.89
N PRO A 44 11.00 16.47 -5.09
CA PRO A 44 9.63 16.02 -5.18
C PRO A 44 8.94 16.18 -3.82
N TRP A 45 7.72 16.71 -3.86
CA TRP A 45 6.81 16.78 -2.73
C TRP A 45 5.97 15.51 -2.61
N CYS A 46 5.78 14.75 -3.70
CA CYS A 46 5.18 13.42 -3.69
C CYS A 46 6.12 12.41 -4.35
N GLN A 47 6.27 11.26 -3.71
CA GLN A 47 6.99 10.11 -4.25
C GLN A 47 6.15 8.86 -4.04
N VAL A 48 6.11 7.98 -5.03
CA VAL A 48 5.40 6.71 -4.95
C VAL A 48 6.33 5.57 -5.33
N GLN A 49 6.26 4.47 -4.59
CA GLN A 49 6.84 3.19 -4.96
C GLN A 49 5.74 2.13 -4.98
N GLY A 50 5.65 1.36 -6.05
CA GLY A 50 4.69 0.26 -6.14
C GLY A 50 5.36 -1.09 -6.27
N SER A 51 4.76 -2.09 -5.61
CA SER A 51 5.26 -3.45 -5.57
C SER A 51 4.17 -4.49 -5.83
N MET A 52 4.55 -5.54 -6.54
CA MET A 52 3.73 -6.71 -6.82
C MET A 52 4.34 -7.91 -6.09
N ASN A 53 3.60 -8.52 -5.16
CA ASN A 53 4.11 -9.58 -4.27
C ASN A 53 5.48 -9.22 -3.68
N THR A 54 5.57 -8.01 -3.12
CA THR A 54 6.78 -7.38 -2.56
C THR A 54 7.90 -7.01 -3.54
N LYS A 55 7.80 -7.33 -4.84
CA LYS A 55 8.82 -6.92 -5.82
C LYS A 55 8.47 -5.56 -6.43
N PRO A 56 9.36 -4.56 -6.38
CA PRO A 56 9.08 -3.25 -6.95
C PRO A 56 8.95 -3.31 -8.48
N PHE A 57 7.96 -2.59 -9.02
CA PHE A 57 7.74 -2.52 -10.47
C PHE A 57 7.45 -1.11 -11.01
N ILE A 58 7.18 -0.15 -10.12
CA ILE A 58 6.83 1.21 -10.50
C ILE A 58 7.38 2.21 -9.49
N GLN A 59 7.86 3.36 -9.99
CA GLN A 59 8.24 4.51 -9.19
C GLN A 59 7.73 5.80 -9.83
N TYR A 60 7.23 6.72 -9.03
CA TYR A 60 6.83 8.06 -9.46
C TYR A 60 7.45 9.11 -8.55
N ASP A 61 7.79 10.26 -9.12
CA ASP A 61 8.17 11.46 -8.37
C ASP A 61 7.53 12.71 -8.99
N SER A 62 7.04 13.61 -8.12
CA SER A 62 6.30 14.81 -8.54
C SER A 62 7.17 15.92 -9.12
N ASP A 63 8.49 15.77 -9.09
CA ASP A 63 9.45 16.75 -9.62
C ASP A 63 9.61 16.56 -11.13
N SER A 64 9.94 15.33 -11.55
CA SER A 64 9.95 14.97 -12.96
C SER A 64 8.55 14.78 -13.55
N ASN A 65 7.55 14.56 -12.68
CA ASN A 65 6.19 14.16 -13.03
C ASN A 65 6.16 12.97 -13.99
N LYS A 66 7.06 12.00 -13.77
CA LYS A 66 7.21 10.80 -14.60
C LYS A 66 7.08 9.55 -13.77
N VAL A 67 6.43 8.55 -14.35
CA VAL A 67 6.40 7.19 -13.85
C VAL A 67 7.50 6.39 -14.53
N LYS A 68 8.31 5.71 -13.73
CA LYS A 68 9.45 4.90 -14.15
C LYS A 68 9.14 3.42 -13.94
N PRO A 69 9.23 2.58 -14.98
CA PRO A 69 9.11 1.14 -14.84
C PRO A 69 10.34 0.55 -14.15
N LEU A 70 10.11 -0.39 -13.24
CA LEU A 70 11.15 -1.12 -12.51
C LEU A 70 10.99 -2.63 -12.74
N GLY A 71 12.11 -3.34 -12.66
CA GLY A 71 12.12 -4.80 -12.76
C GLY A 71 11.59 -5.32 -14.11
N PHE A 72 11.24 -6.61 -14.14
CA PHE A 72 10.68 -7.24 -15.33
C PHE A 72 9.22 -6.80 -15.55
N LEU A 73 8.37 -6.92 -14.52
CA LEU A 73 6.96 -6.58 -14.63
C LEU A 73 6.74 -5.15 -15.11
N GLY A 74 7.46 -4.18 -14.54
CA GLY A 74 7.32 -2.78 -14.96
C GLY A 74 7.63 -2.56 -16.43
N LYS A 75 8.66 -3.25 -16.97
CA LYS A 75 9.01 -3.19 -18.40
C LYS A 75 8.03 -3.92 -19.31
N GLU A 76 7.35 -4.94 -18.79
CA GLU A 76 6.36 -5.71 -19.53
C GLU A 76 5.05 -4.93 -19.69
N VAL A 77 4.69 -4.12 -18.68
CA VAL A 77 3.38 -3.45 -18.64
C VAL A 77 3.44 -1.94 -18.96
N ASN A 78 4.62 -1.34 -19.14
CA ASN A 78 4.79 0.11 -19.30
C ASN A 78 4.08 0.72 -20.52
N ASP A 79 3.81 -0.07 -21.55
CA ASP A 79 3.15 0.37 -22.78
C ASP A 79 1.64 0.03 -22.80
N THR A 80 1.09 -0.43 -21.67
CA THR A 80 -0.34 -0.81 -21.55
C THR A 80 -1.22 0.38 -21.13
N ASN A 81 -2.51 0.34 -21.47
CA ASN A 81 -3.47 1.36 -21.00
C ASN A 81 -3.59 1.38 -19.47
N VAL A 82 -3.51 0.21 -18.83
CA VAL A 82 -3.58 0.05 -17.37
C VAL A 82 -2.43 0.80 -16.69
N TRP A 83 -1.25 0.82 -17.31
CA TRP A 83 -0.11 1.60 -16.81
C TRP A 83 -0.37 3.11 -16.87
N THR A 84 -0.97 3.60 -17.95
CA THR A 84 -1.37 5.00 -18.09
C THR A 84 -2.41 5.40 -17.05
N GLU A 85 -3.46 4.59 -16.86
CA GLU A 85 -4.51 4.80 -15.86
C GLU A 85 -3.94 4.85 -14.43
N LEU A 86 -3.05 3.90 -14.09
CA LEU A 86 -2.34 3.91 -12.82
C LEU A 86 -1.49 5.18 -12.66
N SER A 87 -0.75 5.57 -13.71
CA SER A 87 0.15 6.73 -13.68
C SER A 87 -0.60 8.04 -13.42
N GLU A 88 -1.72 8.24 -14.08
CA GLU A 88 -2.60 9.41 -13.87
C GLU A 88 -3.19 9.40 -12.45
N THR A 89 -3.65 8.24 -12.00
CA THR A 89 -4.23 8.08 -10.65
C THR A 89 -3.20 8.35 -9.55
N LEU A 90 -1.94 7.95 -9.73
CA LEU A 90 -0.86 8.22 -8.77
C LEU A 90 -0.58 9.73 -8.61
N ALA A 91 -0.58 10.45 -9.72
CA ALA A 91 -0.39 11.90 -9.70
C ALA A 91 -1.55 12.60 -8.97
N GLU A 92 -2.79 12.16 -9.21
CA GLU A 92 -3.98 12.72 -8.56
C GLU A 92 -4.06 12.36 -7.07
N ALA A 93 -3.79 11.10 -6.72
CA ALA A 93 -3.71 10.66 -5.32
C ALA A 93 -2.70 11.47 -4.52
N GLY A 94 -1.56 11.82 -5.11
CA GLY A 94 -0.60 12.72 -4.50
C GLY A 94 -1.21 14.07 -4.14
N LYS A 95 -1.96 14.70 -5.06
CA LYS A 95 -2.59 16.01 -4.83
C LYS A 95 -3.68 15.93 -3.77
N GLU A 96 -4.58 14.96 -3.88
CA GLU A 96 -5.65 14.72 -2.91
C GLU A 96 -5.09 14.52 -1.50
N LEU A 97 -4.10 13.64 -1.35
CA LEU A 97 -3.43 13.40 -0.07
C LEU A 97 -2.68 14.62 0.47
N LYS A 98 -2.17 15.49 -0.42
CA LYS A 98 -1.53 16.75 0.00
C LYS A 98 -2.54 17.74 0.54
N MET A 99 -3.76 17.78 0.01
CA MET A 99 -4.83 18.66 0.47
C MET A 99 -5.36 18.24 1.85
N VAL A 100 -5.46 16.94 2.10
CA VAL A 100 -5.94 16.40 3.40
C VAL A 100 -4.83 16.23 4.44
N LEU A 101 -3.57 16.50 4.07
CA LEU A 101 -2.45 16.48 5.00
C LEU A 101 -2.73 17.50 6.13
N PRO A 102 -2.87 17.06 7.40
CA PRO A 102 -3.29 17.95 8.46
C PRO A 102 -2.11 18.82 8.92
N VAL A 103 -1.85 19.90 8.17
CA VAL A 103 -0.76 20.86 8.44
C VAL A 103 -0.95 21.54 9.82
N THR A 104 -2.17 21.55 10.35
CA THR A 104 -2.55 22.24 11.59
C THR A 104 -2.60 21.36 12.84
N LYS A 105 -2.78 20.04 12.70
CA LYS A 105 -2.97 19.10 13.83
C LYS A 105 -1.76 18.22 14.14
N LEU A 106 -0.75 18.19 13.26
CA LEU A 106 0.51 17.52 13.54
C LEU A 106 1.28 18.32 14.57
N ASP A 107 1.42 17.75 15.77
CA ASP A 107 1.94 18.43 16.94
C ASP A 107 3.31 19.08 16.64
N LYS A 108 3.33 20.41 16.54
CA LYS A 108 4.50 21.19 16.08
C LYS A 108 5.71 21.05 17.01
N LYS A 109 5.51 20.48 18.20
CA LYS A 109 6.55 20.36 19.24
C LYS A 109 7.58 19.27 18.93
N GLU A 110 7.30 18.30 18.06
CA GLU A 110 8.22 17.17 17.82
C GLU A 110 8.95 17.18 16.47
N THR A 111 8.59 18.06 15.52
CA THR A 111 9.14 17.98 14.15
C THR A 111 10.14 19.08 13.82
N ARG A 112 11.40 18.71 13.53
CA ARG A 112 12.43 19.59 12.96
C ARG A 112 12.30 19.84 11.45
N GLY A 113 11.16 19.49 10.84
CA GLY A 113 10.97 19.56 9.39
C GLY A 113 9.50 19.67 8.99
N PRO A 114 9.23 19.84 7.68
CA PRO A 114 7.86 19.95 7.18
C PRO A 114 7.08 18.67 7.47
N PRO A 115 5.80 18.78 7.88
CA PRO A 115 4.90 17.65 8.01
C PRO A 115 4.95 16.71 6.81
N THR A 116 5.05 15.41 7.09
CA THR A 116 5.07 14.34 6.09
C THR A 116 3.97 13.32 6.39
N LEU A 117 3.23 12.93 5.35
CA LEU A 117 2.30 11.80 5.38
C LEU A 117 2.83 10.71 4.48
N GLN A 118 2.82 9.48 4.97
CA GLN A 118 3.05 8.29 4.17
C GLN A 118 1.76 7.48 4.17
N VAL A 119 1.34 7.05 2.99
CA VAL A 119 0.17 6.20 2.82
C VAL A 119 0.61 4.95 2.11
N LYS A 120 0.49 3.81 2.79
CA LYS A 120 0.65 2.51 2.16
C LYS A 120 -0.73 1.93 1.87
N MET A 121 -1.09 1.89 0.60
CA MET A 121 -2.29 1.21 0.12
C MET A 121 -1.90 -0.19 -0.33
N CYS A 122 -2.62 -1.20 0.10
CA CYS A 122 -2.45 -2.56 -0.40
C CYS A 122 -3.81 -3.17 -0.70
N CYS A 123 -3.90 -3.89 -1.81
CA CYS A 123 -5.01 -4.81 -2.07
C CYS A 123 -4.46 -6.22 -2.30
N GLN A 124 -5.30 -7.20 -1.99
CA GLN A 124 -5.02 -8.61 -2.08
C GLN A 124 -6.09 -9.29 -2.92
N ARG A 125 -5.68 -10.29 -3.68
CA ARG A 125 -6.54 -11.12 -4.50
C ARG A 125 -6.23 -12.58 -4.20
N GLU A 126 -7.26 -13.33 -3.89
CA GLU A 126 -7.23 -14.80 -3.82
C GLU A 126 -8.15 -15.33 -4.92
N ALA A 127 -7.62 -16.22 -5.76
CA ALA A 127 -8.28 -16.63 -6.99
C ALA A 127 -8.74 -15.40 -7.81
N GLU A 128 -10.03 -15.31 -8.15
CA GLU A 128 -10.57 -14.24 -8.98
C GLU A 128 -11.23 -13.08 -8.20
N GLN A 129 -11.08 -13.04 -6.87
CA GLN A 129 -11.78 -12.08 -6.01
C GLN A 129 -10.82 -11.25 -5.16
N CYS A 130 -11.17 -9.98 -4.95
CA CYS A 130 -10.49 -9.13 -3.98
C CYS A 130 -10.73 -9.70 -2.58
N SER A 131 -9.69 -10.17 -1.92
CA SER A 131 -9.75 -10.81 -0.60
C SER A 131 -9.42 -9.84 0.54
N GLY A 132 -8.79 -8.70 0.24
CA GLY A 132 -8.43 -7.71 1.25
C GLY A 132 -7.99 -6.39 0.63
N ALA A 133 -8.24 -5.29 1.34
CA ALA A 133 -7.77 -3.97 0.93
C ALA A 133 -7.62 -3.05 2.14
N SER A 134 -6.46 -2.42 2.28
CA SER A 134 -6.09 -1.65 3.46
C SER A 134 -5.27 -0.40 3.13
N LEU A 135 -5.42 0.63 3.97
CA LEU A 135 -4.61 1.85 3.96
C LEU A 135 -3.92 2.02 5.31
N HIS A 136 -2.60 2.16 5.29
CA HIS A 136 -1.81 2.47 6.49
C HIS A 136 -1.29 3.89 6.38
N PHE A 137 -1.59 4.72 7.36
CA PHE A 137 -1.19 6.12 7.40
C PHE A 137 -0.08 6.29 8.44
N SER A 138 1.06 6.81 8.00
CA SER A 138 2.16 7.19 8.88
C SER A 138 2.39 8.69 8.82
N LEU A 139 2.44 9.31 9.99
CA LEU A 139 2.61 10.75 10.16
C LEU A 139 4.02 11.00 10.70
N ASN A 140 4.80 11.78 9.97
CA ASN A 140 6.20 12.08 10.30
C ASN A 140 7.05 10.81 10.57
N GLY A 141 6.77 9.74 9.81
CA GLY A 141 7.49 8.46 9.91
C GLY A 141 6.99 7.51 11.01
N ARG A 142 5.94 7.85 11.76
CA ARG A 142 5.30 6.96 12.74
C ARG A 142 3.94 6.52 12.25
N THR A 143 3.69 5.21 12.22
CA THR A 143 2.37 4.67 11.88
C THR A 143 1.33 5.12 12.89
N ALA A 144 0.25 5.72 12.40
CA ALA A 144 -0.74 6.43 13.20
C ALA A 144 -2.14 5.81 13.08
N LEU A 145 -2.57 5.49 11.85
CA LEU A 145 -3.90 4.97 11.56
C LEU A 145 -3.82 3.80 10.57
N LEU A 146 -4.76 2.87 10.71
CA LEU A 146 -5.04 1.81 9.75
C LEU A 146 -6.52 1.87 9.36
N LEU A 147 -6.81 1.75 8.08
CA LEU A 147 -8.16 1.59 7.57
C LEU A 147 -8.25 0.27 6.81
N ASP A 148 -9.09 -0.64 7.29
CA ASP A 148 -9.61 -1.74 6.48
C ASP A 148 -10.71 -1.18 5.59
N THR A 149 -10.48 -1.19 4.27
CA THR A 149 -11.42 -0.61 3.29
C THR A 149 -12.50 -1.59 2.84
N MET A 150 -12.37 -2.88 3.18
CA MET A 150 -13.39 -3.90 2.93
C MET A 150 -14.52 -3.77 3.95
N SER A 151 -14.18 -3.67 5.24
CA SER A 151 -15.14 -3.51 6.32
C SER A 151 -15.39 -2.06 6.73
N ILE A 152 -14.63 -1.11 6.17
CA ILE A 152 -14.64 0.32 6.55
C ILE A 152 -14.37 0.46 8.06
N THR A 153 -13.32 -0.22 8.53
CA THR A 153 -12.94 -0.23 9.95
C THR A 153 -11.64 0.52 10.16
N TRP A 154 -11.73 1.61 10.91
CA TRP A 154 -10.58 2.40 11.33
C TRP A 154 -10.00 1.88 12.63
N THR A 155 -8.68 1.72 12.68
CA THR A 155 -7.91 1.39 13.88
C THR A 155 -6.93 2.53 14.18
N VAL A 156 -6.95 3.03 15.42
CA VAL A 156 -5.99 4.02 15.91
C VAL A 156 -4.79 3.29 16.49
N ILE A 157 -3.60 3.57 15.95
CA ILE A 157 -2.32 3.03 16.45
C ILE A 157 -1.65 4.06 17.36
N ASP A 158 -1.65 5.33 16.95
CA ASP A 158 -1.19 6.45 17.76
C ASP A 158 -2.39 7.21 18.33
N PRO A 159 -2.59 7.25 19.67
CA PRO A 159 -3.68 8.00 20.29
C PRO A 159 -3.74 9.48 19.87
N GLY A 160 -2.60 10.10 19.53
CA GLY A 160 -2.52 11.46 19.03
C GLY A 160 -3.22 11.67 17.69
N ALA A 161 -3.50 10.61 16.94
CA ALA A 161 -4.18 10.65 15.65
C ALA A 161 -5.70 10.50 15.73
N THR A 162 -6.30 10.39 16.93
CA THR A 162 -7.74 10.21 17.11
C THR A 162 -8.55 11.33 16.44
N GLY A 163 -8.14 12.59 16.63
CA GLY A 163 -8.80 13.74 16.01
C GLY A 163 -8.59 13.86 14.49
N ILE A 164 -7.62 13.15 13.91
CA ILE A 164 -7.43 13.03 12.46
C ILE A 164 -8.36 11.93 11.93
N LYS A 165 -8.43 10.78 12.61
CA LYS A 165 -9.38 9.71 12.29
C LYS A 165 -10.81 10.26 12.21
N GLU A 166 -11.28 10.95 13.25
CA GLU A 166 -12.64 11.47 13.29
C GLU A 166 -12.94 12.44 12.14
N GLU A 167 -11.97 13.29 11.76
CA GLU A 167 -12.13 14.21 10.64
C GLU A 167 -12.22 13.47 9.31
N TRP A 168 -11.32 12.50 9.06
CA TRP A 168 -11.29 11.74 7.82
C TRP A 168 -12.47 10.77 7.68
N GLU A 169 -12.91 10.17 8.78
CA GLU A 169 -14.06 9.26 8.82
C GLU A 169 -15.39 9.99 8.56
N ASN A 170 -15.52 11.23 9.03
CA ASN A 170 -16.71 12.05 8.77
C ASN A 170 -16.71 12.72 7.38
N ASN A 171 -15.59 12.71 6.67
CA ASN A 171 -15.51 13.22 5.30
C ASN A 171 -15.98 12.16 4.30
N GLN A 172 -17.23 12.29 3.83
CA GLN A 172 -17.83 11.33 2.90
C GLN A 172 -17.10 11.22 1.56
N GLU A 173 -16.56 12.31 1.04
CA GLU A 173 -15.81 12.32 -0.22
C GLU A 173 -14.49 11.57 -0.08
N LEU A 174 -13.76 11.82 1.01
CA LEU A 174 -12.50 11.13 1.31
C LEU A 174 -12.72 9.63 1.59
N ALA A 175 -13.76 9.29 2.36
CA ALA A 175 -14.12 7.89 2.62
C ALA A 175 -14.48 7.15 1.33
N LYS A 176 -15.25 7.78 0.43
CA LYS A 176 -15.57 7.24 -0.88
C LYS A 176 -14.30 7.08 -1.73
N TYR A 177 -13.43 8.08 -1.74
CA TYR A 177 -12.15 8.04 -2.46
C TYR A 177 -11.29 6.86 -2.02
N PHE A 178 -11.03 6.72 -0.70
CA PHE A 178 -10.25 5.62 -0.13
C PHE A 178 -10.84 4.25 -0.46
N ARG A 179 -12.16 4.12 -0.44
CA ARG A 179 -12.84 2.88 -0.83
C ARG A 179 -12.64 2.57 -2.31
N THR A 180 -12.89 3.54 -3.20
CA THR A 180 -12.77 3.35 -4.65
C THR A 180 -11.36 2.95 -5.06
N ILE A 181 -10.34 3.68 -4.59
CA ILE A 181 -8.95 3.41 -4.98
C ILE A 181 -8.44 2.07 -4.43
N SER A 182 -8.86 1.69 -3.22
CA SER A 182 -8.35 0.47 -2.57
C SER A 182 -9.09 -0.79 -3.01
N THR A 183 -10.42 -0.74 -3.13
CA THR A 183 -11.24 -1.94 -3.43
C THR A 183 -11.59 -2.06 -4.92
N GLY A 184 -11.65 -0.95 -5.65
CA GLY A 184 -11.92 -0.89 -7.09
C GLY A 184 -10.63 -0.87 -7.89
N ASP A 185 -9.96 0.28 -7.92
CA ASP A 185 -8.84 0.54 -8.84
C ASP A 185 -7.66 -0.39 -8.56
N CYS A 186 -7.25 -0.54 -7.30
CA CYS A 186 -6.17 -1.45 -6.93
C CYS A 186 -6.50 -2.89 -7.31
N SER A 187 -7.72 -3.36 -7.05
CA SER A 187 -8.11 -4.74 -7.42
C SER A 187 -8.12 -4.93 -8.94
N TYR A 188 -8.51 -3.91 -9.70
CA TYR A 188 -8.47 -3.92 -11.15
C TYR A 188 -7.02 -4.00 -11.66
N TRP A 189 -6.14 -3.11 -11.21
CA TRP A 189 -4.72 -3.12 -11.59
C TRP A 189 -4.03 -4.43 -11.22
N LEU A 190 -4.29 -4.94 -10.01
CA LEU A 190 -3.75 -6.21 -9.54
C LEU A 190 -4.13 -7.35 -10.50
N ARG A 191 -5.40 -7.45 -10.90
CA ARG A 191 -5.86 -8.46 -11.85
C ARG A 191 -5.18 -8.34 -13.22
N GLU A 192 -5.05 -7.13 -13.75
CA GLU A 192 -4.43 -6.94 -15.06
C GLU A 192 -2.93 -7.23 -15.04
N PHE A 193 -2.20 -6.78 -14.01
CA PHE A 193 -0.77 -7.07 -13.88
C PHE A 193 -0.47 -8.53 -13.58
N LEU A 194 -1.39 -9.27 -12.94
CA LEU A 194 -1.24 -10.70 -12.68
C LEU A 194 -1.06 -11.51 -13.97
N LYS A 195 -1.79 -11.17 -15.03
CA LYS A 195 -1.70 -11.83 -16.34
C LYS A 195 -0.27 -11.83 -16.88
N HIS A 196 0.47 -10.74 -16.65
CA HIS A 196 1.86 -10.60 -17.06
C HIS A 196 2.83 -11.23 -16.05
N TRP A 197 2.51 -11.17 -14.76
CA TRP A 197 3.32 -11.74 -13.69
C TRP A 197 3.41 -13.26 -13.75
N GLU A 198 2.29 -13.95 -14.01
CA GLU A 198 2.26 -15.41 -14.12
C GLU A 198 3.10 -15.90 -15.31
N ASN A 199 3.00 -15.21 -16.46
CA ASN A 199 3.84 -15.49 -17.63
C ASN A 199 5.33 -15.36 -17.32
N MET A 200 5.74 -14.36 -16.52
CA MET A 200 7.13 -14.23 -16.06
C MET A 200 7.57 -15.41 -15.18
N LEU A 201 6.71 -15.89 -14.28
CA LEU A 201 7.04 -17.03 -13.41
C LEU A 201 7.20 -18.33 -14.20
N LEU A 202 6.39 -18.53 -15.25
CA LEU A 202 6.48 -19.69 -16.13
C LEU A 202 7.75 -19.69 -17.01
N GLN A 203 8.36 -18.52 -17.23
CA GLN A 203 9.57 -18.36 -18.06
C GLN A 203 10.89 -18.41 -17.27
N ARG A 204 10.86 -18.50 -15.93
CA ARG A 204 12.11 -18.70 -15.16
C ARG A 204 12.61 -20.14 -15.35
N PRO A 205 13.88 -20.36 -15.71
CA PRO A 205 14.47 -21.69 -15.63
C PRO A 205 14.38 -22.17 -14.17
N GLN A 206 13.76 -23.32 -13.96
CA GLN A 206 13.89 -24.01 -12.69
C GLN A 206 15.31 -24.55 -12.59
N ASN A 207 16.22 -23.76 -12.03
CA ASN A 207 17.54 -24.24 -11.68
C ASN A 207 17.36 -25.37 -10.66
N HIS A 208 17.53 -26.61 -11.13
CA HIS A 208 17.71 -27.81 -10.31
C HIS A 208 19.09 -27.78 -9.63
#